data_AF-A0A1Q3PQ72-F1
#
_entry.id   AF-A0A1Q3PQ72-F1
#
_cell.length_a   1.000
_cell.length_b   1.000
_cell.length_c   1.000
_cell.angle_alpha   90.00
_cell.angle_beta   90.00
_cell.angle_gamma   90.00
#
_symmetry.space_group_name_H-M   'P 1'
#
loop_
_entity.id
_entity.type
_entity.pdbx_description
1 polymer ?
#
loop_
_entity_poly.entity_id
_entity_poly.type
_entity_poly.pdbx_seq_one_letter_code
_entity_poly.pdbx_strand_id
1 'polypeptide(L)'
;MTERPGSDWNLWHSLSNKVKGSGDPVQFVNRIRQTTVVSFTVTSPNKKIFQLMEQLSGNVDGTGGLTTLHASNWQISISLPYQPYFLGQPEHISVFWGYGLSPYTLGNFVKKAMVECSGEEILREIISHLNFSQDQHKIMEGTNCRHLIFPYFTAPLLPSADKPEVVPNGVGNLAFIGQFTNVDDYPCLNIEYAVRSARRAVYKLLGLG
;
A
#
# COMPACT_ATOMS: atom_id res chain seq x y z
N MET A 1 -3.18 14.81 -10.37
CA MET A 1 -2.01 14.32 -9.62
C MET A 1 -0.81 15.13 -10.11
N THR A 2 -0.07 15.81 -9.24
CA THR A 2 1.10 16.58 -9.68
C THR A 2 2.21 15.61 -10.07
N GLU A 3 2.68 15.65 -11.33
CA GLU A 3 3.77 14.83 -11.86
C GLU A 3 5.15 15.17 -11.24
N ARG A 4 5.20 16.04 -10.23
CA ARG A 4 6.44 16.48 -9.60
C ARG A 4 6.71 15.63 -8.35
N PRO A 5 7.91 15.06 -8.22
CA PRO A 5 8.32 14.37 -6.99
C PRO A 5 8.18 15.30 -5.78
N GLY A 6 7.67 14.77 -4.67
CA GLY A 6 7.55 15.53 -3.41
C GLY A 6 8.90 15.98 -2.85
N SER A 7 8.87 16.83 -1.82
CA SER A 7 10.05 17.39 -1.15
C SER A 7 11.08 16.34 -0.71
N ASP A 8 10.62 15.15 -0.34
CA ASP A 8 11.48 14.08 0.18
C ASP A 8 12.40 13.51 -0.91
N TRP A 9 11.91 13.44 -2.15
CA TRP A 9 12.72 13.02 -3.30
C TRP A 9 13.80 14.04 -3.66
N ASN A 10 13.54 15.34 -3.43
CA ASN A 10 14.51 16.40 -3.69
C ASN A 10 15.72 16.32 -2.74
N LEU A 11 15.51 15.87 -1.50
CA LEU A 11 16.61 15.63 -0.56
C LEU A 11 17.53 14.52 -1.10
N TRP A 12 16.96 13.37 -1.47
CA TRP A 12 17.75 12.26 -2.01
C TRP A 12 18.44 12.66 -3.31
N HIS A 13 17.75 13.36 -4.22
CA HIS A 13 18.35 13.85 -5.46
C HIS A 13 19.50 14.85 -5.20
N SER A 14 19.39 15.68 -4.17
CA SER A 14 20.49 16.59 -3.80
C SER A 14 21.70 15.82 -3.23
N LEU A 15 21.45 14.73 -2.50
CA LEU A 15 22.50 13.87 -1.95
C LEU A 15 23.20 13.04 -3.04
N SER A 16 22.46 12.53 -4.04
CA SER A 16 23.01 11.76 -5.17
C SER A 16 24.03 12.52 -6.00
N ASN A 17 23.91 13.84 -6.04
CA ASN A 17 24.87 14.70 -6.72
C ASN A 17 26.12 15.04 -5.87
N LYS A 18 26.13 14.72 -4.58
CA LYS A 18 27.20 15.12 -3.63
C LYS A 18 27.94 13.96 -3.00
N VAL A 19 27.27 12.82 -2.80
CA VAL A 19 27.80 11.67 -2.08
C VAL A 19 27.91 10.49 -3.04
N LYS A 20 29.14 10.05 -3.33
CA LYS A 20 29.35 8.87 -4.18
C LYS A 20 28.73 7.64 -3.52
N GLY A 21 27.97 6.86 -4.29
CA GLY A 21 27.34 5.63 -3.82
C GLY A 21 26.03 5.84 -3.05
N SER A 22 25.41 7.02 -3.12
CA SER A 22 24.11 7.26 -2.50
C SER A 22 22.90 6.80 -3.35
N GLY A 23 23.12 6.06 -4.45
CA GLY A 23 22.08 5.62 -5.37
C GLY A 23 21.47 6.73 -6.25
N ASP A 24 20.47 6.36 -7.05
CA ASP A 24 19.79 7.25 -8.01
C ASP A 24 18.26 7.27 -7.81
N PRO A 25 17.71 8.32 -7.17
CA PRO A 25 16.26 8.45 -6.96
C PRO A 25 15.46 8.57 -8.28
N VAL A 26 16.09 8.97 -9.39
CA VAL A 26 15.41 9.17 -10.68
C VAL A 26 14.80 7.86 -11.21
N GLN A 27 15.44 6.74 -10.90
CA GLN A 27 14.99 5.41 -11.31
C GLN A 27 13.65 5.00 -10.68
N PHE A 28 13.29 5.62 -9.56
CA PHE A 28 12.03 5.39 -8.86
C PHE A 28 10.94 6.38 -9.28
N VAL A 29 11.27 7.68 -9.30
CA VAL A 29 10.27 8.74 -9.49
C VAL A 29 9.65 8.77 -10.88
N ASN A 30 10.36 8.29 -11.89
CA ASN A 30 9.87 8.28 -13.28
C ASN A 30 8.99 7.07 -13.61
N ARG A 31 8.74 6.17 -12.67
CA ARG A 31 7.99 4.92 -12.87
C ARG A 31 6.70 4.86 -12.05
N ILE A 32 6.05 6.01 -11.84
CA ILE A 32 4.79 6.14 -11.07
C ILE A 32 3.77 5.11 -11.53
N ARG A 33 3.51 4.98 -12.83
CA ARG A 33 2.48 4.04 -13.31
C ARG A 33 2.71 2.58 -12.93
N GLN A 34 3.98 2.17 -12.74
CA GLN A 34 4.35 0.82 -12.33
C GLN A 34 4.32 0.63 -10.81
N THR A 35 4.33 1.74 -10.06
CA THR A 35 4.53 1.74 -8.61
C THR A 35 3.35 2.27 -7.82
N THR A 36 2.34 2.79 -8.54
CA THR A 36 1.09 3.26 -7.96
C THR A 36 0.25 2.10 -7.44
N VAL A 37 -0.18 2.23 -6.19
CA VAL A 37 -1.24 1.40 -5.60
C VAL A 37 -2.39 2.31 -5.19
N VAL A 38 -3.63 1.89 -5.43
CA VAL A 38 -4.80 2.56 -4.84
C VAL A 38 -5.24 1.73 -3.66
N SER A 39 -5.27 2.34 -2.48
CA SER A 39 -5.81 1.73 -1.27
C SER A 39 -7.12 2.40 -0.89
N PHE A 40 -8.00 1.66 -0.24
CA PHE A 40 -9.28 2.18 0.23
C PHE A 40 -9.63 1.62 1.60
N THR A 41 -10.38 2.42 2.35
CA THR A 41 -10.97 2.05 3.64
C THR A 41 -12.46 2.27 3.52
N VAL A 42 -13.23 1.27 3.92
CA VAL A 42 -14.69 1.32 3.92
C VAL A 42 -15.18 1.31 5.34
N THR A 43 -15.94 2.33 5.70
CA THR A 43 -16.61 2.48 6.99
C THR A 43 -18.10 2.31 6.76
N SER A 44 -18.71 1.32 7.41
CA SER A 44 -20.11 0.96 7.21
C SER A 44 -20.87 0.97 8.53
N PRO A 45 -22.07 1.56 8.59
CA PRO A 45 -22.95 1.51 9.76
C PRO A 45 -23.70 0.17 9.89
N ASN A 46 -23.45 -0.78 8.99
CA ASN A 46 -24.01 -2.11 9.03
C ASN A 46 -22.93 -3.18 8.77
N LYS A 47 -23.18 -4.40 9.24
CA LYS A 47 -22.26 -5.55 9.07
C LYS A 47 -22.61 -6.45 7.89
N LYS A 48 -23.41 -5.98 6.92
CA LYS A 48 -23.97 -6.86 5.87
C LYS A 48 -22.88 -7.49 5.00
N ILE A 49 -21.86 -6.71 4.60
CA ILE A 49 -20.74 -7.25 3.82
C ILE A 49 -19.90 -8.25 4.64
N PHE A 50 -19.74 -8.03 5.95
CA PHE A 50 -19.03 -8.95 6.84
C PHE A 50 -19.77 -10.29 6.94
N GLN A 51 -21.09 -10.25 7.16
CA GLN A 51 -21.93 -11.47 7.20
C GLN A 51 -21.86 -12.26 5.90
N LEU A 52 -21.91 -11.59 4.75
CA LEU A 52 -21.81 -12.24 3.45
C LEU A 52 -20.42 -12.83 3.20
N MET A 53 -19.37 -12.13 3.63
CA MET A 53 -17.99 -12.63 3.54
C MET A 53 -17.74 -13.84 4.45
N GLU A 54 -18.31 -13.84 5.65
CA GLU A 54 -18.26 -15.00 6.56
C GLU A 54 -19.00 -16.19 5.96
N GLN A 55 -20.19 -15.99 5.38
CA GLN A 55 -20.93 -17.02 4.65
C GLN A 55 -20.15 -17.56 3.44
N LEU A 56 -19.44 -16.69 2.72
CA LEU A 56 -18.65 -17.05 1.54
C LEU A 56 -17.37 -17.81 1.91
N SER A 57 -16.68 -17.42 2.98
CA SER A 57 -15.33 -17.90 3.31
C SER A 57 -15.26 -18.88 4.48
N GLY A 58 -16.31 -18.94 5.31
CA GLY A 58 -16.31 -19.66 6.59
C GLY A 58 -15.45 -19.00 7.68
N ASN A 59 -14.80 -17.86 7.39
CA ASN A 59 -13.97 -17.14 8.34
C ASN A 59 -14.77 -16.06 9.06
N VAL A 60 -14.69 -16.06 10.38
CA VAL A 60 -15.17 -14.96 11.21
C VAL A 60 -14.28 -13.72 10.98
N ASP A 61 -14.81 -12.54 11.23
CA ASP A 61 -14.07 -11.30 11.07
C ASP A 61 -12.79 -11.26 11.91
N GLY A 62 -11.68 -10.89 11.28
CA GLY A 62 -10.36 -10.90 11.91
C GLY A 62 -9.66 -12.25 12.01
N THR A 63 -10.29 -13.35 11.63
CA THR A 63 -9.62 -14.67 11.57
C THR A 63 -9.05 -14.97 10.18
N GLY A 64 -9.57 -14.30 9.15
CA GLY A 64 -9.07 -14.39 7.78
C GLY A 64 -7.92 -13.41 7.49
N GLY A 65 -7.04 -13.81 6.58
CA GLY A 65 -6.06 -12.91 5.96
C GLY A 65 -6.67 -12.07 4.83
N LEU A 66 -5.82 -11.60 3.92
CA LEU A 66 -6.26 -10.95 2.69
C LEU A 66 -7.03 -11.93 1.79
N THR A 67 -8.18 -11.48 1.29
CA THR A 67 -8.93 -12.16 0.22
C THR A 67 -8.64 -11.45 -1.10
N THR A 68 -8.01 -12.15 -2.04
CA THR A 68 -7.70 -11.62 -3.37
C THR A 68 -8.78 -12.00 -4.36
N LEU A 69 -9.32 -10.99 -5.06
CA LEU A 69 -10.27 -11.15 -6.14
C LEU A 69 -9.51 -11.46 -7.43
N HIS A 70 -9.14 -12.71 -7.64
CA HIS A 70 -8.23 -13.15 -8.71
C HIS A 70 -8.71 -12.74 -10.12
N ALA A 71 -10.02 -12.69 -10.37
CA ALA A 71 -10.58 -12.29 -11.66
C ALA A 71 -10.66 -10.76 -11.87
N SER A 72 -10.21 -9.96 -10.90
CA SER A 72 -10.25 -8.50 -10.98
C SER A 72 -9.11 -7.94 -11.83
N ASN A 73 -9.45 -7.13 -12.81
CA ASN A 73 -8.50 -6.37 -13.63
C ASN A 73 -7.66 -5.40 -12.79
N TRP A 74 -8.21 -4.92 -11.67
CA TRP A 74 -7.50 -4.05 -10.72
C TRP A 74 -6.63 -4.84 -9.75
N GLN A 75 -6.69 -6.18 -9.76
CA GLN A 75 -5.99 -7.06 -8.82
C GLN A 75 -6.29 -6.68 -7.37
N ILE A 76 -7.59 -6.64 -7.05
CA ILE A 76 -8.07 -6.19 -5.75
C ILE A 76 -7.79 -7.25 -4.69
N SER A 77 -7.31 -6.81 -3.53
CA SER A 77 -7.34 -7.61 -2.31
C SER A 77 -8.01 -6.83 -1.18
N ILE A 78 -8.83 -7.52 -0.38
CA ILE A 78 -9.55 -6.95 0.76
C ILE A 78 -9.22 -7.72 2.04
N SER A 79 -9.22 -7.02 3.16
CA SER A 79 -9.07 -7.58 4.50
C SER A 79 -10.19 -7.08 5.39
N LEU A 80 -10.85 -8.00 6.08
CA LEU A 80 -11.91 -7.75 7.06
C LEU A 80 -11.32 -8.05 8.44
N PRO A 81 -10.64 -7.08 9.07
CA PRO A 81 -10.00 -7.30 10.36
C PRO A 81 -11.04 -7.44 11.46
N TYR A 82 -10.56 -7.87 12.64
CA TYR A 82 -11.38 -7.93 13.85
C TYR A 82 -11.99 -6.56 14.16
N GLN A 83 -13.25 -6.55 14.59
CA GLN A 83 -13.96 -5.33 14.96
C GLN A 83 -14.11 -5.24 16.49
N PRO A 84 -13.89 -4.05 17.09
CA PRO A 84 -13.50 -2.78 16.46
C PRO A 84 -12.04 -2.78 15.98
N TYR A 85 -11.77 -2.12 14.86
CA TYR A 85 -10.42 -1.99 14.32
C TYR A 85 -9.67 -0.78 14.90
N PHE A 86 -10.38 0.33 15.13
CA PHE A 86 -9.80 1.53 15.75
C PHE A 86 -10.20 1.66 17.22
N LEU A 87 -9.30 2.22 18.02
CA LEU A 87 -9.63 2.66 19.38
C LEU A 87 -10.72 3.73 19.31
N GLY A 88 -11.81 3.53 20.07
CA GLY A 88 -12.95 4.44 20.08
C GLY A 88 -13.89 4.31 18.86
N GLN A 89 -13.71 3.31 18.01
CA GLN A 89 -14.67 2.98 16.95
C GLN A 89 -16.02 2.60 17.59
N PRO A 90 -17.14 3.24 17.23
CA PRO A 90 -18.45 2.86 17.74
C PRO A 90 -18.82 1.41 17.37
N GLU A 91 -19.45 0.67 18.28
CA GLU A 91 -19.75 -0.77 18.12
C GLU A 91 -20.61 -1.11 16.88
N HIS A 92 -21.46 -0.17 16.45
CA HIS A 92 -22.33 -0.32 15.29
C HIS A 92 -21.62 0.01 13.96
N ILE A 93 -20.40 0.55 14.01
CA ILE A 93 -19.59 0.83 12.83
C ILE A 93 -18.65 -0.34 12.59
N SER A 94 -18.54 -0.77 11.33
CA SER A 94 -17.55 -1.72 10.88
C SER A 94 -16.58 -1.08 9.89
N VAL A 95 -15.34 -1.56 9.88
CA VAL A 95 -14.27 -1.06 9.00
C VAL A 95 -13.58 -2.22 8.31
N PHE A 96 -13.50 -2.17 6.99
CA PHE A 96 -12.63 -3.05 6.23
C PHE A 96 -11.72 -2.26 5.28
N TRP A 97 -10.65 -2.89 4.84
CA TRP A 97 -9.59 -2.26 4.07
C TRP A 97 -9.30 -3.07 2.81
N GLY A 98 -8.78 -2.41 1.78
CA GLY A 98 -8.25 -3.10 0.62
C GLY A 98 -7.36 -2.23 -0.25
N TYR A 99 -6.88 -2.84 -1.33
CA TYR A 99 -6.08 -2.17 -2.34
C TYR A 99 -6.23 -2.83 -3.72
N GLY A 100 -5.86 -2.09 -4.76
CA GLY A 100 -5.69 -2.60 -6.13
C GLY A 100 -4.26 -2.32 -6.63
N LEU A 101 -3.63 -3.35 -7.21
CA LEU A 101 -2.26 -3.30 -7.74
C LEU A 101 -2.18 -2.84 -9.20
N SER A 102 -3.31 -2.88 -9.92
CA SER A 102 -3.39 -2.46 -11.32
C SER A 102 -4.36 -1.28 -11.50
N PRO A 103 -4.13 -0.13 -10.82
CA PRO A 103 -5.18 0.89 -10.71
C PRO A 103 -5.40 1.73 -11.97
N TYR A 104 -4.55 1.59 -12.99
CA TYR A 104 -4.72 2.25 -14.29
C TYR A 104 -5.49 1.40 -15.32
N THR A 105 -5.84 0.16 -15.01
CA THR A 105 -6.62 -0.70 -15.92
C THR A 105 -8.11 -0.45 -15.74
N LEU A 106 -8.91 -0.72 -16.77
CA LEU A 106 -10.37 -0.61 -16.67
C LEU A 106 -10.94 -1.71 -15.75
N GLY A 107 -11.83 -1.32 -14.85
CA GLY A 107 -12.58 -2.24 -14.01
C GLY A 107 -13.42 -3.22 -14.83
N ASN A 108 -13.73 -4.37 -14.25
CA ASN A 108 -14.55 -5.40 -14.87
C ASN A 108 -16.01 -4.94 -14.99
N PHE A 109 -16.53 -4.17 -14.02
CA PHE A 109 -17.94 -3.76 -13.97
C PHE A 109 -18.13 -2.26 -14.13
N VAL A 110 -17.35 -1.44 -13.43
CA VAL A 110 -17.44 0.04 -13.49
C VAL A 110 -16.92 0.62 -14.81
N LYS A 111 -16.05 -0.11 -15.52
CA LYS A 111 -15.45 0.29 -16.81
C LYS A 111 -14.69 1.63 -16.78
N LYS A 112 -14.12 1.99 -15.62
CA LYS A 112 -13.18 3.11 -15.44
C LYS A 112 -11.85 2.62 -14.89
N ALA A 113 -10.79 3.42 -15.02
CA ALA A 113 -9.57 3.15 -14.28
C ALA A 113 -9.81 3.38 -12.78
N MET A 114 -9.25 2.54 -11.91
CA MET A 114 -9.44 2.66 -10.46
C MET A 114 -9.01 4.04 -9.93
N VAL A 115 -7.95 4.62 -10.50
CA VAL A 115 -7.47 5.98 -10.16
C VAL A 115 -8.47 7.10 -10.51
N GLU A 116 -9.47 6.82 -11.34
CA GLU A 116 -10.53 7.76 -11.74
C GLU A 116 -11.86 7.47 -11.01
N CYS A 117 -11.91 6.41 -10.20
CA CYS A 117 -13.10 5.99 -9.49
C CYS A 117 -13.29 6.79 -8.19
N SER A 118 -14.54 7.12 -7.90
CA SER A 118 -14.99 7.45 -6.55
C SER A 118 -14.91 6.23 -5.64
N GLY A 119 -14.99 6.44 -4.33
CA GLY A 119 -15.08 5.33 -3.38
C GLY A 119 -16.33 4.46 -3.59
N GLU A 120 -17.45 5.08 -3.99
CA GLU A 120 -18.69 4.37 -4.29
C GLU A 120 -18.50 3.41 -5.48
N GLU A 121 -17.84 3.88 -6.55
CA GLU A 121 -17.53 3.07 -7.71
C GLU A 121 -16.58 1.91 -7.35
N ILE A 122 -15.56 2.15 -6.53
CA ILE A 122 -14.68 1.08 -6.02
C ILE A 122 -15.49 0.02 -5.26
N LEU A 123 -16.40 0.44 -4.39
CA LEU A 123 -17.23 -0.49 -3.62
C LEU A 123 -18.18 -1.29 -4.53
N ARG A 124 -18.79 -0.66 -5.54
CA ARG A 124 -19.64 -1.34 -6.54
C ARG A 124 -18.89 -2.41 -7.33
N GLU A 125 -17.65 -2.13 -7.73
CA GLU A 125 -16.79 -3.10 -8.40
C GLU A 125 -16.57 -4.33 -7.49
N ILE A 126 -16.24 -4.12 -6.21
CA ILE A 126 -16.01 -5.19 -5.23
C ILE A 126 -17.27 -6.02 -5.00
N ILE A 127 -18.42 -5.39 -4.77
CA ILE A 127 -19.72 -6.07 -4.59
C ILE A 127 -20.03 -6.97 -5.78
N SER A 128 -19.71 -6.49 -6.99
CA SER A 128 -19.95 -7.23 -8.24
C SER A 128 -19.04 -8.45 -8.36
N HIS A 129 -17.74 -8.33 -8.03
CA HIS A 129 -16.81 -9.47 -8.00
C HIS A 129 -17.19 -10.53 -6.96
N LEU A 130 -17.77 -10.10 -5.83
CA LEU A 130 -18.24 -11.01 -4.77
C LEU A 130 -19.61 -11.62 -5.05
N ASN A 131 -20.27 -11.26 -6.16
CA ASN A 131 -21.64 -11.65 -6.49
C ASN A 131 -22.68 -11.24 -5.41
N PHE A 132 -22.45 -10.12 -4.73
CA PHE A 132 -23.32 -9.59 -3.69
C PHE A 132 -24.35 -8.57 -4.21
N SER A 133 -24.60 -8.53 -5.53
CA SER A 133 -25.44 -7.54 -6.18
C SER A 133 -26.87 -7.47 -5.64
N GLN A 134 -27.43 -8.58 -5.15
CA GLN A 134 -28.77 -8.63 -4.54
C GLN A 134 -28.86 -7.83 -3.22
N ASP A 135 -27.74 -7.74 -2.50
CA ASP A 135 -27.64 -7.03 -1.22
C ASP A 135 -26.96 -5.66 -1.36
N GLN A 136 -26.66 -5.22 -2.59
CA GLN A 136 -25.90 -4.00 -2.86
C GLN A 136 -26.49 -2.77 -2.15
N HIS A 137 -27.80 -2.57 -2.21
CA HIS A 137 -28.45 -1.43 -1.54
C HIS A 137 -28.14 -1.41 -0.05
N LYS A 138 -28.27 -2.56 0.63
CA LYS A 138 -27.99 -2.69 2.07
C LYS A 138 -26.52 -2.50 2.39
N ILE A 139 -25.62 -3.02 1.55
CA ILE A 139 -24.17 -2.85 1.75
C ILE A 139 -23.78 -1.38 1.60
N MET A 140 -24.39 -0.66 0.66
CA MET A 140 -24.03 0.72 0.35
C MET A 140 -24.72 1.75 1.25
N GLU A 141 -25.84 1.41 1.88
CA GLU A 141 -26.63 2.31 2.72
C GLU A 141 -25.81 2.86 3.89
N GLY A 142 -25.54 4.18 3.85
CA GLY A 142 -24.75 4.88 4.85
C GLY A 142 -23.25 4.54 4.84
N THR A 143 -22.79 3.69 3.92
CA THR A 143 -21.40 3.25 3.82
C THR A 143 -20.53 4.29 3.13
N ASN A 144 -19.37 4.58 3.73
CA ASN A 144 -18.39 5.51 3.19
C ASN A 144 -17.12 4.75 2.77
N CYS A 145 -16.81 4.78 1.48
CA CYS A 145 -15.54 4.29 0.96
C CYS A 145 -14.63 5.49 0.66
N ARG A 146 -13.49 5.57 1.36
CA ARG A 146 -12.45 6.57 1.09
C ARG A 146 -11.24 5.88 0.51
N HIS A 147 -10.69 6.44 -0.56
CA HIS A 147 -9.52 5.90 -1.23
C HIS A 147 -8.37 6.91 -1.27
N LEU A 148 -7.15 6.38 -1.37
CA LEU A 148 -5.91 7.11 -1.49
C LEU A 148 -5.07 6.48 -2.60
N ILE A 149 -4.48 7.32 -3.42
CA ILE A 149 -3.59 6.91 -4.50
C ILE A 149 -2.15 7.11 -4.02
N PHE A 150 -1.38 6.02 -3.92
CA PHE A 150 0.00 6.03 -3.48
C PHE A 150 0.94 5.86 -4.67
N PRO A 151 1.47 6.94 -5.26
CA PRO A 151 2.20 6.90 -6.54
C PRO A 151 3.54 6.15 -6.50
N TYR A 152 4.09 5.92 -5.29
CA TYR A 152 5.40 5.30 -5.10
C TYR A 152 5.36 4.11 -4.13
N PHE A 153 4.17 3.53 -3.89
CA PHE A 153 3.99 2.50 -2.85
C PHE A 153 4.92 1.30 -3.04
N THR A 154 4.97 0.76 -4.26
CA THR A 154 5.83 -0.38 -4.60
C THR A 154 7.14 0.05 -5.27
N ALA A 155 7.49 1.34 -5.24
CA ALA A 155 8.76 1.82 -5.81
C ALA A 155 10.00 1.12 -5.23
N PRO A 156 10.07 0.80 -3.93
CA PRO A 156 11.15 -0.01 -3.36
C PRO A 156 11.35 -1.39 -4.02
N LEU A 157 10.34 -1.93 -4.71
CA LEU A 157 10.40 -3.25 -5.36
C LEU A 157 10.87 -3.18 -6.82
N LEU A 158 11.11 -1.98 -7.38
CA LEU A 158 11.55 -1.86 -8.77
C LEU A 158 12.87 -2.62 -8.98
N PRO A 159 12.95 -3.50 -10.01
CA PRO A 159 14.17 -4.26 -10.28
C PRO A 159 15.27 -3.34 -10.79
N SER A 160 16.51 -3.70 -10.46
CA SER A 160 17.73 -3.02 -10.92
C SER A 160 17.82 -1.54 -10.56
N ALA A 161 17.04 -1.08 -9.58
CA ALA A 161 17.08 0.31 -9.15
C ALA A 161 18.30 0.57 -8.26
N ASP A 162 19.07 1.61 -8.58
CA ASP A 162 20.29 1.97 -7.86
C ASP A 162 19.97 2.52 -6.46
N LYS A 163 20.21 1.70 -5.44
CA LYS A 163 19.99 2.01 -4.02
C LYS A 163 21.32 2.15 -3.30
N PRO A 164 21.45 3.10 -2.36
CA PRO A 164 22.63 3.19 -1.50
C PRO A 164 22.76 1.99 -0.58
N GLU A 165 24.00 1.67 -0.22
CA GLU A 165 24.30 0.93 1.01
C GLU A 165 23.87 1.71 2.25
N VAL A 166 23.59 1.01 3.36
CA VAL A 166 23.21 1.65 4.63
C VAL A 166 24.21 2.73 5.06
N VAL A 167 25.50 2.45 4.91
CA VAL A 167 26.56 3.45 5.08
C VAL A 167 27.48 3.33 3.87
N PRO A 168 27.44 4.28 2.92
CA PRO A 168 28.30 4.27 1.74
C PRO A 168 29.78 4.25 2.10
N ASN A 169 30.60 3.66 1.22
CA ASN A 169 32.04 3.57 1.43
C ASN A 169 32.68 4.96 1.45
N GLY A 170 33.55 5.20 2.44
CA GLY A 170 34.24 6.49 2.62
C GLY A 170 33.42 7.56 3.34
N VAL A 171 32.22 7.23 3.83
CA VAL A 171 31.34 8.15 4.58
C VAL A 171 31.35 7.76 6.06
N GLY A 172 31.76 8.69 6.93
CA GLY A 172 31.93 8.43 8.37
C GLY A 172 30.80 8.94 9.28
N ASN A 173 29.86 9.72 8.76
CA ASN A 173 28.87 10.44 9.58
C ASN A 173 27.48 10.54 8.93
N LEU A 174 27.20 9.75 7.91
CA LEU A 174 25.93 9.72 7.19
C LEU A 174 25.53 8.27 6.89
N ALA A 175 24.24 7.98 7.06
CA ALA A 175 23.64 6.70 6.74
C ALA A 175 22.29 6.89 6.01
N PHE A 176 21.95 5.92 5.17
CA PHE A 176 20.65 5.78 4.52
C PHE A 176 19.88 4.66 5.22
N ILE A 177 18.60 4.88 5.51
CA ILE A 177 17.74 3.90 6.18
C ILE A 177 16.38 3.82 5.51
N GLY A 178 15.69 2.69 5.71
CA GLY A 178 14.35 2.46 5.17
C GLY A 178 14.35 1.66 3.86
N GLN A 179 13.24 1.75 3.13
CA GLN A 179 12.90 0.82 2.03
C GLN A 179 13.72 1.06 0.75
N PHE A 180 14.40 2.21 0.65
CA PHE A 180 15.18 2.63 -0.51
C PHE A 180 16.69 2.41 -0.35
N THR A 181 17.10 1.65 0.66
CA THR A 181 18.50 1.31 0.94
C THR A 181 18.71 -0.18 0.73
N ASN A 182 19.91 -0.61 0.37
CA ASN A 182 20.27 -2.03 0.33
C ASN A 182 20.46 -2.59 1.74
N VAL A 183 19.70 -3.64 2.03
CA VAL A 183 19.88 -4.51 3.19
C VAL A 183 19.87 -5.94 2.65
N ASP A 184 21.06 -6.49 2.42
CA ASP A 184 21.24 -7.85 1.88
C ASP A 184 20.46 -8.90 2.68
N ASP A 185 19.95 -9.89 1.96
CA ASP A 185 19.23 -11.07 2.45
C ASP A 185 17.83 -10.82 3.05
N TYR A 186 17.29 -9.60 2.94
CA TYR A 186 15.95 -9.27 3.46
C TYR A 186 15.02 -8.71 2.38
N PRO A 187 13.72 -9.08 2.40
CA PRO A 187 12.72 -8.45 1.55
C PRO A 187 12.39 -7.05 2.07
N CYS A 188 12.23 -6.07 1.19
CA CYS A 188 11.73 -4.73 1.55
C CYS A 188 10.19 -4.72 1.68
N LEU A 189 9.61 -3.53 1.92
CA LEU A 189 8.19 -3.28 2.22
C LEU A 189 7.67 -3.90 3.52
N ASN A 190 8.53 -4.08 4.51
CA ASN A 190 8.12 -4.45 5.86
C ASN A 190 8.83 -3.61 6.92
N ILE A 191 8.29 -3.63 8.14
CA ILE A 191 8.83 -2.89 9.29
C ILE A 191 10.24 -3.40 9.63
N GLU A 192 10.47 -4.70 9.52
CA GLU A 192 11.75 -5.33 9.83
C GLU A 192 12.90 -4.76 8.99
N TYR A 193 12.68 -4.48 7.70
CA TYR A 193 13.68 -3.90 6.81
C TYR A 193 14.14 -2.50 7.28
N ALA A 194 13.19 -1.67 7.71
CA ALA A 194 13.48 -0.35 8.26
C ALA A 194 14.25 -0.44 9.60
N VAL A 195 13.86 -1.37 10.47
CA VAL A 195 14.56 -1.61 11.74
C VAL A 195 15.98 -2.14 11.49
N ARG A 196 16.17 -3.05 10.53
CA ARG A 196 17.48 -3.61 10.19
C ARG A 196 18.43 -2.60 9.59
N SER A 197 17.96 -1.76 8.66
CA SER A 197 18.78 -0.66 8.12
C SER A 197 19.18 0.33 9.22
N ALA A 198 18.26 0.71 10.11
CA ALA A 198 18.58 1.56 11.25
C ALA A 198 19.62 0.93 12.18
N ARG A 199 19.48 -0.36 12.52
CA ARG A 199 20.46 -1.08 13.35
C ARG A 199 21.83 -1.11 12.69
N ARG A 200 21.91 -1.45 11.40
CA ARG A 200 23.17 -1.48 10.64
C ARG A 200 23.84 -0.11 10.62
N ALA A 201 23.08 0.97 10.45
CA ALA A 201 23.58 2.34 10.48
C ALA A 201 24.23 2.67 11.83
N VAL A 202 23.50 2.44 12.93
CA VAL A 202 24.00 2.70 14.29
C VAL A 202 25.27 1.91 14.58
N TYR A 203 25.27 0.60 14.27
CA TYR A 203 26.41 -0.26 14.56
C TYR A 203 27.66 0.15 13.78
N LYS A 204 27.51 0.45 12.48
CA LYS A 204 28.64 0.81 11.63
C LYS A 204 29.20 2.19 11.96
N LEU A 205 28.35 3.18 12.25
CA LEU A 205 28.81 4.54 12.58
C LEU A 205 29.40 4.66 13.99
N LEU A 206 28.97 3.82 14.93
CA LEU A 206 29.50 3.82 16.30
C LEU A 206 30.61 2.78 16.55
N GLY A 207 30.96 1.96 15.55
CA GLY A 207 31.98 0.92 15.68
C GLY A 207 31.59 -0.20 16.66
N LEU A 208 30.32 -0.60 16.68
CA LEU A 208 29.76 -1.61 17.58
C LEU A 208 29.71 -3.02 16.97
N GLY A 209 30.47 -3.26 15.89
CA GLY A 209 30.46 -4.50 15.11
C GLY A 209 31.81 -5.20 15.10
#